data_AF-A0A1M6HMD4-F1
#
_entry.id   AF-A0A1M6HMD4-F1
#
_cell.length_a   1.000
_cell.length_b   1.000
_cell.length_c   1.000
_cell.angle_alpha   90.00
_cell.angle_beta   90.00
_cell.angle_gamma   90.00
#
_symmetry.space_group_name_H-M   'P 1'
#
loop_
_entity.id
_entity.type
_entity.pdbx_description
1 polymer ?
#
loop_
_entity_poly.entity_id
_entity_poly.type
_entity_poly.pdbx_seq_one_letter_code
_entity_poly.pdbx_strand_id
1 'polypeptide(L)'
;MKNLKFLIVPVIACFFFLLSCENDSPDNFKEETKVDLNQNRRDAEFDFAKVEELSLEEISAIEKSFIEETKDISLVKALQDYDGPDEVDHSIVNDYLVYKGEKPIDTREYYLVTEEIIRNPEASVEEFTSVLQETGVYSAVQLELFTELDAQMVTATTFEEAIETLTAFEGVIKENRELNTFDRNTMLLYMSTMKGLMYTDYAAQKGFWDCVNCVWRNGWKILGWGVFRSIPKVIGCIFSNLSNGWGMFWCILRALGSGVAHSFNRFCGSVC
;
A
#
# COMPACT_ATOMS: atom_id res chain seq x y z
N MET A 1 57.98 51.58 -22.58
CA MET A 1 56.87 52.51 -22.88
C MET A 1 55.60 51.70 -23.09
N LYS A 2 54.59 51.94 -22.22
CA LYS A 2 53.14 51.69 -22.36
C LYS A 2 52.70 50.23 -22.66
N ASN A 3 51.92 49.49 -21.88
CA ASN A 3 51.16 49.56 -20.62
C ASN A 3 50.85 48.07 -20.33
N LEU A 4 51.24 47.40 -19.24
CA LEU A 4 50.70 47.45 -17.87
C LEU A 4 49.16 47.58 -17.78
N LYS A 5 48.54 46.68 -16.98
CA LYS A 5 47.09 46.44 -16.69
C LYS A 5 46.54 45.28 -17.53
N PHE A 6 46.45 44.04 -17.04
CA PHE A 6 45.83 43.65 -15.78
C PHE A 6 46.80 42.94 -14.80
N LEU A 7 47.10 43.68 -13.75
CA LEU A 7 47.61 43.23 -12.47
C LEU A 7 46.40 42.84 -11.60
N ILE A 8 46.58 41.81 -10.77
CA ILE A 8 45.91 41.61 -9.47
C ILE A 8 44.42 41.22 -9.56
N VAL A 9 44.10 39.93 -9.45
CA VAL A 9 43.69 39.29 -8.19
C VAL A 9 44.08 37.80 -8.27
N PRO A 10 45.03 37.33 -7.45
CA PRO A 10 45.65 36.01 -7.54
C PRO A 10 45.10 35.02 -6.48
N VAL A 11 45.38 33.73 -6.66
CA VAL A 11 45.94 32.86 -5.59
C VAL A 11 45.13 32.76 -4.29
N ILE A 12 43.81 32.50 -4.36
CA ILE A 12 43.01 32.09 -3.18
C ILE A 12 42.38 30.69 -3.34
N ALA A 13 42.26 30.17 -4.56
CA ALA A 13 41.59 28.88 -4.77
C ALA A 13 42.43 27.64 -4.39
N CYS A 14 43.74 27.78 -4.11
CA CYS A 14 44.62 26.65 -3.80
C CYS A 14 45.09 26.62 -2.32
N PHE A 15 44.59 27.50 -1.46
CA PHE A 15 44.98 27.57 -0.04
C PHE A 15 43.91 27.09 0.95
N PHE A 16 42.77 26.55 0.47
CA PHE A 16 41.73 25.95 1.34
C PHE A 16 41.78 24.43 1.42
N PHE A 17 42.76 23.78 0.77
CA PHE A 17 42.85 22.32 0.77
C PHE A 17 43.93 21.72 1.69
N LEU A 18 44.78 22.53 2.32
CA LEU A 18 45.88 22.02 3.16
C LEU A 18 46.22 23.04 4.25
N LEU A 19 45.79 22.78 5.49
CA LEU A 19 46.08 23.40 6.81
C LEU A 19 44.73 23.57 7.55
N SER A 20 44.24 22.61 8.31
CA SER A 20 44.83 22.27 9.60
C SER A 20 44.52 20.84 10.04
N CYS A 21 45.56 20.12 10.43
CA CYS A 21 45.54 18.87 11.18
C CYS A 21 45.02 19.06 12.62
N GLU A 22 44.52 17.95 13.17
CA GLU A 22 44.66 17.38 14.55
C GLU A 22 44.86 18.37 15.71
N ASN A 23 44.14 18.31 16.83
CA ASN A 23 43.93 17.19 17.75
C ASN A 23 42.96 17.67 18.85
N ASP A 24 42.02 16.82 19.28
CA ASP A 24 41.57 16.66 20.69
C ASP A 24 40.31 15.78 20.70
N SER A 25 40.46 14.54 21.16
CA SER A 25 39.35 13.70 21.67
C SER A 25 39.00 14.21 23.08
N PRO A 26 37.73 14.23 23.52
CA PRO A 26 37.04 12.96 23.83
C PRO A 26 35.53 12.95 23.54
N ASP A 27 34.97 11.74 23.54
CA ASP A 27 33.58 11.37 23.82
C ASP A 27 32.49 12.39 23.47
N ASN A 28 31.73 12.09 22.42
CA ASN A 28 30.29 12.06 22.54
C ASN A 28 29.71 11.08 21.53
N PHE A 29 29.04 10.06 22.06
CA PHE A 29 28.00 9.33 21.36
C PHE A 29 27.26 10.29 20.43
N LYS A 30 27.22 10.00 19.13
CA LYS A 30 26.12 10.52 18.32
C LYS A 30 24.87 9.98 19.00
N GLU A 31 24.16 10.85 19.70
CA GLU A 31 22.76 10.66 20.01
C GLU A 31 22.11 10.18 18.72
N GLU A 32 21.73 8.90 18.69
CA GLU A 32 20.55 8.50 17.95
C GLU A 32 19.50 9.54 18.32
N THR A 33 19.12 10.36 17.36
CA THR A 33 17.96 11.22 17.48
C THR A 33 16.80 10.29 17.80
N LYS A 34 16.52 10.10 19.09
CA LYS A 34 15.33 9.41 19.55
C LYS A 34 14.18 10.23 19.00
N VAL A 35 13.62 9.74 17.91
CA VAL A 35 12.37 10.27 17.37
C VAL A 35 11.38 10.17 18.51
N ASP A 36 10.99 11.32 19.07
CA ASP A 36 9.98 11.36 20.11
C ASP A 36 8.64 11.03 19.45
N LEU A 37 8.28 9.75 19.50
CA LEU A 37 7.03 9.19 18.96
C LEU A 37 5.78 9.95 19.45
N ASN A 38 5.87 10.68 20.58
CA ASN A 38 4.76 11.46 21.12
C ASN A 38 4.52 12.79 20.41
N GLN A 39 5.53 13.38 19.75
CA GLN A 39 5.36 14.64 19.01
C GLN A 39 4.73 14.40 17.63
N ASN A 40 5.15 13.36 16.91
CA ASN A 40 4.56 13.00 15.60
C ASN A 40 3.10 12.51 15.70
N ARG A 41 2.68 11.95 16.85
CA ARG A 41 1.28 11.50 17.07
C ARG A 41 0.25 12.62 17.08
N ARG A 42 0.63 13.89 17.27
CA ARG A 42 -0.34 15.01 17.32
C ARG A 42 -0.75 15.52 15.94
N ASP A 43 0.08 15.28 14.92
CA ASP A 43 -0.14 15.76 13.55
C ASP A 43 -0.50 14.63 12.56
N ALA A 44 -0.55 13.38 13.03
CA ALA A 44 -0.91 12.22 12.22
C ALA A 44 -2.40 12.23 11.83
N GLU A 45 -2.69 11.92 10.58
CA GLU A 45 -4.04 11.86 10.02
C GLU A 45 -4.86 10.69 10.61
N PHE A 46 -4.17 9.63 11.03
CA PHE A 46 -4.77 8.44 11.61
C PHE A 46 -3.90 7.84 12.75
N ASP A 47 -4.57 7.38 13.81
CA ASP A 47 -3.91 6.67 14.92
C ASP A 47 -3.84 5.17 14.65
N PHE A 48 -2.71 4.73 14.11
CA PHE A 48 -2.45 3.33 13.79
C PHE A 48 -2.38 2.39 15.00
N ALA A 49 -2.31 2.91 16.24
CA ALA A 49 -2.42 2.07 17.43
C ALA A 49 -3.74 1.30 17.49
N LYS A 50 -4.81 1.89 16.93
CA LYS A 50 -6.12 1.25 16.85
C LYS A 50 -6.10 -0.05 16.06
N VAL A 51 -5.16 -0.22 15.13
CA VAL A 51 -5.01 -1.48 14.37
C VAL A 51 -4.49 -2.60 15.27
N GLU A 52 -3.57 -2.31 16.20
CA GLU A 52 -3.10 -3.31 17.17
C GLU A 52 -4.16 -3.71 18.19
N GLU A 53 -5.05 -2.77 18.53
CA GLU A 53 -6.11 -2.98 19.51
C GLU A 53 -7.25 -3.87 18.99
N LEU A 54 -7.35 -4.07 17.66
CA LEU A 54 -8.38 -4.90 17.06
C LEU A 54 -8.28 -6.36 17.52
N SER A 55 -9.38 -6.86 18.07
CA SER A 55 -9.61 -8.29 18.26
C SER A 55 -9.95 -9.00 16.95
N LEU A 56 -9.78 -10.33 16.92
CA LEU A 56 -10.19 -11.14 15.77
C LEU A 56 -11.71 -11.06 15.53
N GLU A 57 -12.48 -10.91 16.60
CA GLU A 57 -13.93 -10.71 16.54
C GLU A 57 -14.30 -9.40 15.86
N GLU A 58 -13.59 -8.30 16.17
CA GLU A 58 -13.81 -6.99 15.53
C GLU A 58 -13.43 -7.02 14.06
N ILE A 59 -12.30 -7.63 13.69
CA ILE A 59 -11.91 -7.82 12.29
C ILE A 59 -12.98 -8.62 11.53
N SER A 60 -13.47 -9.71 12.14
CA SER A 60 -14.54 -10.52 11.54
C SER A 60 -15.85 -9.75 11.41
N ALA A 61 -16.13 -8.82 12.32
CA ALA A 61 -17.30 -7.95 12.24
C ALA A 61 -17.17 -6.91 11.12
N ILE A 62 -15.98 -6.31 10.96
CA ILE A 62 -15.64 -5.40 9.85
C ILE A 62 -15.82 -6.12 8.52
N GLU A 63 -15.27 -7.32 8.36
CA GLU A 63 -15.43 -8.12 7.14
C GLU A 63 -16.89 -8.35 6.79
N LYS A 64 -17.70 -8.81 7.76
CA LYS A 64 -19.11 -9.09 7.56
C LYS A 64 -19.92 -7.85 7.19
N SER A 65 -19.68 -6.74 7.89
CA SER A 65 -20.34 -5.45 7.59
C SER A 65 -19.95 -4.98 6.19
N PHE A 66 -18.66 -5.05 5.83
CA PHE A 66 -18.21 -4.64 4.50
C PHE A 66 -18.85 -5.49 3.40
N ILE A 67 -18.87 -6.82 3.54
CA ILE A 67 -19.55 -7.71 2.57
C ILE A 67 -21.05 -7.38 2.47
N GLU A 68 -21.75 -7.32 3.61
CA GLU A 68 -23.20 -7.14 3.62
C GLU A 68 -23.62 -5.79 3.01
N GLU A 69 -22.85 -4.74 3.25
CA GLU A 69 -23.15 -3.38 2.78
C GLU A 69 -22.71 -3.11 1.33
N THR A 70 -21.85 -3.96 0.77
CA THR A 70 -21.30 -3.77 -0.59
C THR A 70 -21.69 -4.85 -1.59
N LYS A 71 -22.32 -5.97 -1.17
CA LYS A 71 -22.75 -7.06 -2.06
C LYS A 71 -23.68 -6.63 -3.21
N ASP A 72 -24.41 -5.53 -3.06
CA ASP A 72 -25.31 -5.01 -4.09
C ASP A 72 -24.65 -3.93 -4.98
N ILE A 73 -23.40 -3.56 -4.67
CA ILE A 73 -22.60 -2.63 -5.47
C ILE A 73 -21.91 -3.44 -6.56
N SER A 74 -21.91 -2.95 -7.81
CA SER A 74 -21.04 -3.53 -8.83
C SER A 74 -19.69 -2.84 -8.85
N LEU A 75 -18.65 -3.60 -8.53
CA LEU A 75 -17.27 -3.19 -8.70
C LEU A 75 -16.91 -2.95 -10.17
N VAL A 76 -17.37 -3.79 -11.11
CA VAL A 76 -17.18 -3.55 -12.56
C VAL A 76 -17.68 -2.16 -12.96
N LYS A 77 -18.92 -1.80 -12.61
CA LYS A 77 -19.45 -0.48 -12.95
C LYS A 77 -18.68 0.63 -12.26
N ALA A 78 -18.34 0.45 -10.99
CA ALA A 78 -17.56 1.43 -10.25
C ALA A 78 -16.16 1.66 -10.86
N LEU A 79 -15.54 0.63 -11.43
CA LEU A 79 -14.26 0.72 -12.14
C LEU A 79 -14.41 1.36 -13.53
N GLN A 80 -15.50 1.08 -14.26
CA GLN A 80 -15.80 1.73 -15.54
C GLN A 80 -16.07 3.23 -15.38
N ASP A 81 -16.79 3.60 -14.33
CA ASP A 81 -17.16 4.98 -14.01
C ASP A 81 -16.06 5.71 -13.21
N TYR A 82 -14.93 5.07 -12.93
CA TYR A 82 -13.88 5.64 -12.10
C TYR A 82 -13.18 6.82 -12.80
N ASP A 83 -13.48 8.03 -12.33
CA ASP A 83 -12.91 9.31 -12.78
C ASP A 83 -11.96 9.92 -11.74
N GLY A 84 -11.37 9.07 -10.88
CA GLY A 84 -10.66 9.50 -9.68
C GLY A 84 -9.50 10.48 -9.93
N PRO A 85 -9.15 11.30 -8.91
CA PRO A 85 -8.24 12.43 -9.05
C PRO A 85 -6.80 12.01 -9.42
N ASP A 86 -6.14 12.86 -10.21
CA ASP A 86 -4.72 12.69 -10.60
C ASP A 86 -3.74 12.85 -9.41
N GLU A 87 -4.14 13.56 -8.35
CA GLU A 87 -3.35 13.73 -7.13
C GLU A 87 -3.96 12.92 -5.99
N VAL A 88 -3.25 11.85 -5.61
CA VAL A 88 -3.62 11.02 -4.47
C VAL A 88 -2.91 11.59 -3.24
N ASP A 89 -3.62 11.88 -2.16
CA ASP A 89 -2.94 12.25 -0.90
C ASP A 89 -2.24 11.01 -0.33
N HIS A 90 -0.94 11.10 -0.08
CA HIS A 90 -0.12 9.99 0.39
C HIS A 90 0.47 10.22 1.81
N SER A 91 0.04 11.27 2.52
CA SER A 91 0.39 11.56 3.91
C SER A 91 0.36 10.32 4.82
N ILE A 92 -0.75 9.57 4.76
CA ILE A 92 -1.04 8.45 5.65
C ILE A 92 -0.05 7.28 5.52
N VAL A 93 0.68 7.17 4.40
CA VAL A 93 1.74 6.15 4.25
C VAL A 93 2.93 6.48 5.17
N ASN A 94 3.29 7.76 5.28
CA ASN A 94 4.36 8.18 6.19
C ASN A 94 3.93 8.09 7.66
N ASP A 95 2.66 8.34 7.99
CA ASP A 95 2.14 8.11 9.34
C ASP A 95 2.22 6.62 9.72
N TYR A 96 1.92 5.73 8.78
CA TYR A 96 2.05 4.29 8.95
C TYR A 96 3.50 3.86 9.19
N LEU A 97 4.44 4.37 8.39
CA LEU A 97 5.88 4.10 8.55
C LEU A 97 6.39 4.61 9.89
N VAL A 98 6.06 5.84 10.27
CA VAL A 98 6.45 6.42 11.56
C VAL A 98 5.90 5.60 12.72
N TYR A 99 4.66 5.10 12.62
CA TYR A 99 4.08 4.22 13.62
C TYR A 99 4.90 2.92 13.79
N LYS A 100 5.33 2.32 12.68
CA LYS A 100 6.22 1.14 12.68
C LYS A 100 7.64 1.41 13.17
N GLY A 101 8.01 2.68 13.39
CA GLY A 101 9.38 3.09 13.70
C GLY A 101 10.29 3.21 12.48
N GLU A 102 9.72 3.22 11.28
CA GLU A 102 10.42 3.40 10.02
C GLU A 102 10.55 4.88 9.64
N LYS A 103 11.46 5.16 8.70
CA LYS A 103 11.66 6.52 8.19
C LYS A 103 10.59 6.86 7.15
N PRO A 104 10.11 8.13 7.11
CA PRO A 104 9.28 8.61 6.01
C PRO A 104 9.98 8.43 4.66
N ILE A 105 9.19 8.17 3.62
CA ILE A 105 9.64 8.00 2.24
C ILE A 105 9.08 9.12 1.33
N ASP A 106 9.59 9.20 0.10
CA ASP A 106 8.89 9.91 -0.97
C ASP A 106 7.67 9.07 -1.39
N THR A 107 6.53 9.44 -0.84
CA THR A 107 5.28 8.70 -1.03
C THR A 107 4.69 8.86 -2.42
N ARG A 108 5.10 9.90 -3.16
CA ARG A 108 4.75 10.10 -4.58
C ARG A 108 5.56 9.16 -5.45
N GLU A 109 6.89 9.10 -5.25
CA GLU A 109 7.75 8.15 -5.96
C GLU A 109 7.31 6.71 -5.70
N TYR A 110 7.09 6.35 -4.44
CA TYR A 110 6.52 5.05 -4.04
C TYR A 110 5.26 4.70 -4.83
N TYR A 111 4.31 5.64 -4.91
CA TYR A 111 3.07 5.41 -5.64
C TYR A 111 3.30 5.26 -7.14
N LEU A 112 4.13 6.10 -7.76
CA LEU A 112 4.37 6.06 -9.20
C LEU A 112 5.06 4.75 -9.62
N VAL A 113 6.11 4.34 -8.89
CA VAL A 113 6.86 3.11 -9.21
C VAL A 113 5.97 1.88 -9.07
N THR A 114 5.25 1.77 -7.96
CA THR A 114 4.32 0.65 -7.75
C THR A 114 3.13 0.68 -8.70
N GLU A 115 2.66 1.86 -9.11
CA GLU A 115 1.60 2.00 -10.12
C GLU A 115 2.08 1.52 -11.49
N GLU A 116 3.31 1.87 -11.88
CA GLU A 116 3.93 1.41 -13.11
C GLU A 116 4.02 -0.12 -13.14
N ILE A 117 4.44 -0.74 -12.03
CA ILE A 117 4.46 -2.20 -11.85
C ILE A 117 3.06 -2.80 -12.00
N ILE A 118 2.04 -2.26 -11.31
CA ILE A 118 0.66 -2.77 -11.36
C ILE A 118 0.05 -2.65 -12.77
N ARG A 119 0.41 -1.59 -13.51
CA ARG A 119 -0.04 -1.37 -14.89
C ARG A 119 0.71 -2.26 -15.89
N ASN A 120 1.87 -2.80 -15.53
CA ASN A 120 2.67 -3.65 -16.40
C ASN A 120 2.20 -5.12 -16.35
N PRO A 121 1.65 -5.67 -17.45
CA PRO A 121 1.17 -7.05 -17.48
C PRO A 121 2.29 -8.08 -17.29
N GLU A 122 3.52 -7.74 -17.67
CA GLU A 122 4.69 -8.63 -17.57
C GLU A 122 5.39 -8.54 -16.22
N ALA A 123 5.01 -7.59 -15.36
CA ALA A 123 5.64 -7.45 -14.06
C ALA A 123 5.37 -8.65 -13.15
N SER A 124 6.39 -9.06 -12.40
CA SER A 124 6.35 -10.15 -11.45
C SER A 124 6.02 -9.69 -10.02
N VAL A 125 5.58 -10.62 -9.17
CA VAL A 125 5.31 -10.34 -7.76
C VAL A 125 6.59 -9.96 -7.00
N GLU A 126 7.75 -10.48 -7.43
CA GLU A 126 9.06 -10.14 -6.88
C GLU A 126 9.45 -8.68 -7.18
N GLU A 127 9.18 -8.19 -8.40
CA GLU A 127 9.40 -6.78 -8.73
C GLU A 127 8.57 -5.87 -7.84
N PHE A 128 7.30 -6.23 -7.63
CA PHE A 128 6.38 -5.49 -6.76
C PHE A 128 6.83 -5.51 -5.28
N THR A 129 7.11 -6.69 -4.74
CA THR A 129 7.50 -6.85 -3.34
C THR A 129 8.89 -6.28 -3.03
N SER A 130 9.81 -6.24 -3.99
CA SER A 130 11.11 -5.57 -3.83
C SER A 130 10.94 -4.08 -3.50
N VAL A 131 10.07 -3.37 -4.22
CA VAL A 131 9.80 -1.94 -3.96
C VAL A 131 9.17 -1.75 -2.58
N LEU A 132 8.25 -2.63 -2.20
CA LEU A 132 7.61 -2.60 -0.87
C LEU A 132 8.61 -2.90 0.26
N GLN A 133 9.57 -3.78 0.02
CA GLN A 133 10.64 -4.13 0.95
C GLN A 133 11.62 -2.97 1.14
N GLU A 134 12.04 -2.33 0.05
CA GLU A 134 12.98 -1.20 0.06
C GLU A 134 12.42 0.01 0.82
N THR A 135 11.09 0.18 0.81
CA THR A 135 10.41 1.28 1.48
C THR A 135 10.04 1.01 2.95
N GLY A 136 10.25 -0.22 3.45
CA GLY A 136 9.95 -0.59 4.83
C GLY A 136 8.45 -0.66 5.17
N VAL A 137 7.58 -0.49 4.17
CA VAL A 137 6.13 -0.49 4.36
C VAL A 137 5.67 -1.83 4.91
N TYR A 138 6.26 -2.94 4.49
CA TYR A 138 5.92 -4.27 5.02
C TYR A 138 7.13 -4.99 5.60
N SER A 139 6.90 -5.82 6.61
CA SER A 139 7.93 -6.73 7.11
C SER A 139 8.17 -7.86 6.11
N ALA A 140 9.35 -8.48 6.17
CA ALA A 140 9.70 -9.59 5.28
C ALA A 140 8.66 -10.73 5.33
N VAL A 141 8.12 -11.01 6.53
CA VAL A 141 7.10 -12.05 6.73
C VAL A 141 5.79 -11.68 6.01
N GLN A 142 5.36 -10.41 6.06
CA GLN A 142 4.17 -9.97 5.32
C GLN A 142 4.35 -10.12 3.80
N LEU A 143 5.53 -9.81 3.28
CA LEU A 143 5.85 -9.92 1.86
C LEU A 143 5.96 -11.37 1.40
N GLU A 144 6.52 -12.25 2.21
CA GLU A 144 6.56 -13.69 1.98
C GLU A 144 5.14 -14.26 1.91
N LEU A 145 4.30 -13.97 2.92
CA LEU A 145 2.90 -14.38 2.94
C LEU A 145 2.11 -13.85 1.74
N PHE A 146 2.35 -12.59 1.34
CA PHE A 146 1.72 -12.03 0.15
C PHE A 146 2.16 -12.75 -1.14
N THR A 147 3.44 -13.11 -1.24
CA THR A 147 3.98 -13.85 -2.40
C THR A 147 3.40 -15.27 -2.48
N GLU A 148 3.28 -15.95 -1.34
CA GLU A 148 2.63 -17.27 -1.26
C GLU A 148 1.15 -17.21 -1.63
N LEU A 149 0.45 -16.15 -1.20
CA LEU A 149 -0.94 -15.92 -1.57
C LEU A 149 -1.05 -15.61 -3.07
N ASP A 150 -0.15 -14.79 -3.62
CA ASP A 150 -0.12 -14.45 -5.04
C ASP A 150 -0.02 -15.70 -5.91
N ALA A 151 0.93 -16.58 -5.60
CA ALA A 151 1.13 -17.84 -6.31
C ALA A 151 -0.12 -18.75 -6.30
N GLN A 152 -0.95 -18.68 -5.26
CA GLN A 152 -2.21 -19.43 -5.19
C GLN A 152 -3.32 -18.71 -5.96
N MET A 153 -3.47 -17.40 -5.76
CA MET A 153 -4.54 -16.60 -6.35
C MET A 153 -4.44 -16.50 -7.87
N VAL A 154 -3.22 -16.50 -8.45
CA VAL A 154 -3.06 -16.53 -9.92
C VAL A 154 -3.56 -17.83 -10.55
N THR A 155 -3.73 -18.89 -9.75
CA THR A 155 -4.28 -20.18 -10.22
C THR A 155 -5.77 -20.34 -9.96
N ALA A 156 -6.38 -19.49 -9.12
CA ALA A 156 -7.80 -19.52 -8.86
C ALA A 156 -8.58 -19.01 -10.09
N THR A 157 -9.51 -19.82 -10.58
CA THR A 157 -10.29 -19.53 -11.80
C THR A 157 -11.75 -19.23 -11.54
N THR A 158 -12.23 -19.52 -10.33
CA THR A 158 -13.61 -19.32 -9.89
C THR A 158 -13.67 -18.47 -8.62
N PHE A 159 -14.86 -17.93 -8.34
CA PHE A 159 -15.13 -17.19 -7.12
C PHE A 159 -14.93 -18.08 -5.88
N GLU A 160 -15.46 -19.29 -5.91
CA GLU A 160 -15.38 -20.25 -4.81
C GLU A 160 -13.93 -20.61 -4.50
N GLU A 161 -13.11 -20.92 -5.53
CA GLU A 161 -11.67 -21.18 -5.35
C GLU A 161 -10.96 -19.98 -4.72
N ALA A 162 -11.22 -18.76 -5.21
CA ALA A 162 -10.61 -17.55 -4.67
C ALA A 162 -10.98 -17.30 -3.19
N ILE A 163 -12.25 -17.49 -2.82
CA ILE A 163 -12.71 -17.34 -1.43
C ILE A 163 -12.13 -18.43 -0.53
N GLU A 164 -12.02 -19.67 -1.01
CA GLU A 164 -11.36 -20.76 -0.27
C GLU A 164 -9.89 -20.44 -0.03
N THR A 165 -9.16 -19.95 -1.04
CA THR A 165 -7.77 -19.50 -0.90
C THR A 165 -7.63 -18.37 0.12
N LEU A 166 -8.47 -17.34 0.05
CA LEU A 166 -8.45 -16.23 1.02
C LEU A 166 -8.79 -16.69 2.45
N THR A 167 -9.70 -17.66 2.60
CA THR A 167 -10.08 -18.24 3.90
C THR A 167 -8.96 -19.10 4.48
N ALA A 168 -8.27 -19.89 3.65
CA ALA A 168 -7.10 -20.65 4.08
C ALA A 168 -5.97 -19.71 4.50
N PHE A 169 -5.74 -18.65 3.74
CA PHE A 169 -4.73 -17.64 4.04
C PHE A 169 -5.01 -16.89 5.34
N GLU A 170 -6.27 -16.57 5.64
CA GLU A 170 -6.68 -16.03 6.94
C GLU A 170 -6.25 -16.93 8.10
N GLY A 171 -6.40 -18.25 7.95
CA GLY A 171 -5.91 -19.25 8.90
C GLY A 171 -4.39 -19.16 9.10
N VAL A 172 -3.63 -19.09 7.99
CA VAL A 172 -2.17 -18.93 8.02
C VAL A 172 -1.77 -17.66 8.77
N ILE A 173 -2.40 -16.51 8.49
CA ILE A 173 -2.11 -15.24 9.18
C ILE A 173 -2.38 -15.36 10.69
N LYS A 174 -3.50 -15.96 11.09
CA LYS A 174 -3.89 -16.13 12.50
C LYS A 174 -2.90 -17.00 13.28
N GLU A 175 -2.38 -18.03 12.63
CA GLU A 175 -1.48 -19.00 13.26
C GLU A 175 0.00 -18.61 13.17
N ASN A 176 0.36 -17.66 12.29
CA ASN A 176 1.73 -17.22 12.10
C ASN A 176 2.25 -16.49 13.36
N ARG A 177 3.32 -17.06 13.94
CA ARG A 177 3.95 -16.58 15.19
C ARG A 177 5.04 -15.54 14.97
N GLU A 178 5.48 -15.35 13.72
CA GLU A 178 6.51 -14.38 13.34
C GLU A 178 5.90 -12.99 13.11
N LEU A 179 4.63 -12.93 12.69
CA LEU A 179 3.87 -11.68 12.67
C LEU A 179 3.61 -11.17 14.09
N ASN A 180 4.04 -9.94 14.34
CA ASN A 180 3.57 -9.18 15.49
C ASN A 180 2.06 -8.84 15.33
N THR A 181 1.42 -8.35 16.40
CA THR A 181 -0.02 -8.05 16.37
C THR A 181 -0.41 -7.05 15.29
N PHE A 182 0.37 -5.98 15.11
CA PHE A 182 0.09 -4.95 14.10
C PHE A 182 0.15 -5.50 12.67
N ASP A 183 1.22 -6.23 12.35
CA ASP A 183 1.41 -6.83 11.03
C ASP A 183 0.35 -7.89 10.75
N ARG A 184 0.00 -8.70 11.77
CA ARG A 184 -1.09 -9.68 11.69
C ARG A 184 -2.42 -9.00 11.39
N ASN A 185 -2.79 -7.98 12.16
CA ASN A 185 -4.05 -7.28 11.98
C ASN A 185 -4.08 -6.52 10.63
N THR A 186 -2.96 -5.97 10.19
CA THR A 186 -2.81 -5.38 8.84
C THR A 186 -3.11 -6.42 7.75
N MET A 187 -2.51 -7.62 7.84
CA MET A 187 -2.73 -8.69 6.86
C MET A 187 -4.17 -9.22 6.89
N LEU A 188 -4.79 -9.28 8.07
CA LEU A 188 -6.20 -9.66 8.21
C LEU A 188 -7.13 -8.61 7.60
N LEU A 189 -6.88 -7.31 7.83
CA LEU A 189 -7.66 -6.23 7.21
C LEU A 189 -7.50 -6.22 5.68
N TYR A 190 -6.29 -6.50 5.18
CA TYR A 190 -6.05 -6.74 3.76
C TYR A 190 -6.95 -7.86 3.21
N MET A 191 -6.92 -9.02 3.87
CA MET A 191 -7.72 -10.18 3.48
C MET A 191 -9.22 -9.88 3.52
N SER A 192 -9.71 -9.24 4.59
CA SER A 192 -11.13 -8.87 4.72
C SER A 192 -11.57 -7.86 3.66
N THR A 193 -10.68 -6.93 3.28
CA THR A 193 -10.93 -6.00 2.17
C THR A 193 -11.05 -6.76 0.85
N MET A 194 -10.13 -7.69 0.59
CA MET A 194 -10.17 -8.51 -0.62
C MET A 194 -11.46 -9.30 -0.72
N LYS A 195 -11.87 -10.00 0.35
CA LYS A 195 -13.16 -10.72 0.37
C LYS A 195 -14.33 -9.77 0.08
N GLY A 196 -14.40 -8.61 0.73
CA GLY A 196 -15.48 -7.65 0.50
C GLY A 196 -15.56 -7.18 -0.95
N LEU A 197 -14.43 -6.79 -1.55
CA LEU A 197 -14.36 -6.40 -2.95
C LEU A 197 -14.78 -7.55 -3.88
N MET A 198 -14.39 -8.78 -3.56
CA MET A 198 -14.82 -9.96 -4.29
C MET A 198 -16.36 -10.13 -4.24
N TYR A 199 -16.98 -10.06 -3.07
CA TYR A 199 -18.43 -10.27 -2.96
C TYR A 199 -19.29 -9.25 -3.74
N THR A 200 -18.79 -8.04 -4.00
CA THR A 200 -19.54 -6.97 -4.70
C THR A 200 -20.06 -7.40 -6.09
N ASP A 201 -19.21 -7.86 -6.99
CA ASP A 201 -19.64 -8.24 -8.35
C ASP A 201 -20.33 -9.62 -8.40
N TYR A 202 -20.02 -10.53 -7.47
CA TYR A 202 -20.67 -11.84 -7.41
C TYR A 202 -22.18 -11.74 -7.11
N ALA A 203 -22.56 -10.85 -6.19
CA ALA A 203 -23.95 -10.71 -5.79
C ALA A 203 -24.76 -9.71 -6.65
N ALA A 204 -24.12 -8.68 -7.20
CA ALA A 204 -24.83 -7.59 -7.88
C ALA A 204 -25.22 -7.85 -9.35
N GLN A 205 -24.65 -8.84 -10.05
CA GLN A 205 -24.79 -8.91 -11.51
C GLN A 205 -25.32 -10.24 -12.08
N LYS A 206 -26.56 -10.21 -12.58
CA LYS A 206 -27.09 -11.16 -13.58
C LYS A 206 -26.92 -10.57 -14.98
N GLY A 207 -25.97 -11.07 -15.78
CA GLY A 207 -25.92 -10.78 -17.23
C GLY A 207 -24.57 -10.40 -17.84
N PHE A 208 -23.51 -10.21 -17.04
CA PHE A 208 -22.15 -9.89 -17.48
C PHE A 208 -21.14 -10.97 -17.09
N TRP A 209 -21.54 -12.25 -17.20
CA TRP A 209 -20.72 -13.37 -16.74
C TRP A 209 -19.31 -13.36 -17.32
N ASP A 210 -19.12 -13.04 -18.60
CA ASP A 210 -17.79 -13.01 -19.22
C ASP A 210 -16.92 -11.87 -18.66
N CYS A 211 -17.49 -10.68 -18.48
CA CYS A 211 -16.79 -9.53 -17.90
C CYS A 211 -16.43 -9.79 -16.44
N VAL A 212 -17.39 -10.29 -15.67
CA VAL A 212 -17.21 -10.71 -14.27
C VAL A 212 -16.10 -11.78 -14.20
N ASN A 213 -16.16 -12.83 -15.02
CA ASN A 213 -15.12 -13.86 -15.09
C ASN A 213 -13.75 -13.30 -15.49
N CYS A 214 -13.69 -12.31 -16.39
CA CYS A 214 -12.44 -11.64 -16.72
C CYS A 214 -11.86 -10.89 -15.51
N VAL A 215 -12.71 -10.11 -14.84
CA VAL A 215 -12.33 -9.37 -13.63
C VAL A 215 -11.90 -10.34 -12.55
N TRP A 216 -12.50 -11.51 -12.41
CA TRP A 216 -12.05 -12.51 -11.45
C TRP A 216 -10.69 -13.09 -11.79
N ARG A 217 -10.53 -13.54 -13.03
CA ARG A 217 -9.29 -14.14 -13.53
C ARG A 217 -8.08 -13.20 -13.41
N ASN A 218 -8.29 -11.91 -13.61
CA ASN A 218 -7.24 -10.89 -13.53
C ASN A 218 -7.34 -10.05 -12.25
N GLY A 219 -8.35 -10.31 -11.42
CA GLY A 219 -8.74 -9.50 -10.27
C GLY A 219 -7.71 -9.52 -9.18
N TRP A 220 -6.93 -10.58 -9.13
CA TRP A 220 -5.79 -10.64 -8.23
C TRP A 220 -4.70 -9.61 -8.59
N LYS A 221 -4.36 -9.47 -9.87
CA LYS A 221 -3.40 -8.44 -10.30
C LYS A 221 -4.01 -7.03 -10.26
N ILE A 222 -5.31 -6.91 -10.57
CA ILE A 222 -6.05 -5.63 -10.56
C ILE A 222 -6.27 -5.12 -9.14
N LEU A 223 -6.78 -5.96 -8.23
CA LEU A 223 -7.20 -5.58 -6.87
C LEU A 223 -6.22 -6.08 -5.81
N GLY A 224 -5.74 -7.32 -5.89
CA GLY A 224 -4.85 -7.92 -4.89
C GLY A 224 -3.60 -7.09 -4.66
N TRP A 225 -2.89 -6.74 -5.74
CA TRP A 225 -1.69 -5.90 -5.67
C TRP A 225 -2.03 -4.45 -5.32
N GLY A 226 -3.11 -3.90 -5.89
CA GLY A 226 -3.55 -2.54 -5.62
C GLY A 226 -3.91 -2.32 -4.15
N VAL A 227 -4.71 -3.21 -3.57
CA VAL A 227 -5.12 -3.17 -2.15
C VAL A 227 -3.90 -3.40 -1.27
N PHE A 228 -3.01 -4.32 -1.64
CA PHE A 228 -1.81 -4.59 -0.85
C PHE A 228 -0.88 -3.39 -0.84
N ARG A 229 -0.65 -2.72 -1.97
CA ARG A 229 0.07 -1.43 -1.98
C ARG A 229 -0.60 -0.41 -1.06
N SER A 230 -1.91 -0.26 -1.20
CA SER A 230 -2.65 0.84 -0.58
C SER A 230 -3.16 0.52 0.83
N ILE A 231 -2.68 -0.55 1.50
CA ILE A 231 -3.26 -0.96 2.80
C ILE A 231 -3.27 0.16 3.85
N PRO A 232 -2.26 1.04 3.96
CA PRO A 232 -2.31 2.10 4.98
C PRO A 232 -3.50 3.05 4.75
N LYS A 233 -3.82 3.33 3.48
CA LYS A 233 -4.97 4.14 3.08
C LYS A 233 -6.28 3.40 3.28
N VAL A 234 -6.31 2.12 2.90
CA VAL A 234 -7.48 1.24 3.08
C VAL A 234 -7.85 1.14 4.56
N ILE A 235 -6.86 1.01 5.46
CA ILE A 235 -7.08 1.07 6.90
C ILE A 235 -7.74 2.39 7.29
N GLY A 236 -7.20 3.53 6.85
CA GLY A 236 -7.85 4.83 7.05
C GLY A 236 -9.31 4.84 6.59
N CYS A 237 -9.59 4.34 5.38
CA CYS A 237 -10.94 4.22 4.85
C CYS A 237 -11.87 3.35 5.70
N ILE A 238 -11.40 2.19 6.17
CA ILE A 238 -12.17 1.29 7.03
C ILE A 238 -12.58 2.01 8.32
N PHE A 239 -11.61 2.60 9.01
CA PHE A 239 -11.86 3.24 10.31
C PHE A 239 -12.69 4.52 10.19
N SER A 240 -12.56 5.28 9.10
CA SER A 240 -13.37 6.47 8.84
C SER A 240 -14.82 6.15 8.42
N ASN A 241 -15.12 4.91 8.03
CA ASN A 241 -16.41 4.52 7.45
C ASN A 241 -17.02 3.26 8.07
N LEU A 242 -16.71 2.92 9.33
CA LEU A 242 -17.22 1.71 10.01
C LEU A 242 -18.75 1.57 10.03
N SER A 243 -19.49 2.66 9.82
CA SER A 243 -20.96 2.69 9.78
C SER A 243 -21.55 3.03 8.39
N ASN A 244 -20.71 3.07 7.35
CA ASN A 244 -21.10 3.44 6.00
C ASN A 244 -20.27 2.67 4.97
N GLY A 245 -20.64 1.42 4.72
CA GLY A 245 -19.98 0.51 3.79
C GLY A 245 -19.96 1.02 2.35
N TRP A 246 -20.97 1.78 1.91
CA TRP A 246 -20.92 2.47 0.62
C TRP A 246 -19.82 3.53 0.58
N GLY A 247 -19.71 4.34 1.63
CA GLY A 247 -18.60 5.30 1.79
C GLY A 247 -17.24 4.61 1.89
N MET A 248 -17.16 3.48 2.61
CA MET A 248 -15.97 2.65 2.74
C MET A 248 -15.51 2.13 1.38
N PHE A 249 -16.43 1.55 0.59
CA PHE A 249 -16.15 1.03 -0.75
C PHE A 249 -15.57 2.10 -1.68
N TRP A 250 -16.21 3.25 -1.79
CA TRP A 250 -15.72 4.34 -2.65
C TRP A 250 -14.41 4.95 -2.15
N CYS A 251 -14.22 5.04 -0.84
CA CYS A 251 -12.95 5.47 -0.26
C CYS A 251 -11.82 4.50 -0.65
N ILE A 252 -12.07 3.19 -0.51
CA ILE A 252 -11.12 2.14 -0.89
C ILE A 252 -10.80 2.26 -2.38
N LEU A 253 -11.79 2.32 -3.28
CA LEU A 253 -11.54 2.47 -4.71
C LEU A 253 -10.68 3.70 -5.04
N ARG A 254 -10.94 4.83 -4.38
CA ARG A 254 -10.11 6.03 -4.54
C ARG A 254 -8.69 5.85 -4.01
N ALA A 255 -8.51 5.13 -2.92
CA ALA A 255 -7.20 4.82 -2.35
C ALA A 255 -6.36 3.90 -3.25
N LEU A 256 -7.00 3.05 -4.06
CA LEU A 256 -6.31 2.23 -5.05
C LEU A 256 -5.72 3.05 -6.20
N GLY A 257 -6.38 4.16 -6.55
CA GLY A 257 -5.95 5.09 -7.59
C GLY A 257 -6.26 4.61 -9.02
N SER A 258 -5.84 5.39 -10.02
CA SER A 258 -6.18 5.16 -11.43
C SER A 258 -5.51 3.92 -12.03
N GLY A 259 -4.43 3.40 -11.43
CA GLY A 259 -3.77 2.16 -11.87
C GLY A 259 -4.68 0.94 -11.88
N VAL A 260 -5.59 0.80 -10.91
CA VAL A 260 -6.55 -0.32 -10.86
C VAL A 260 -7.58 -0.21 -11.98
N ALA A 261 -8.12 0.99 -12.22
CA ALA A 261 -9.03 1.24 -13.34
C ALA A 261 -8.33 1.06 -14.71
N HIS A 262 -7.06 1.46 -14.83
CA HIS A 262 -6.26 1.22 -16.04
C HIS A 262 -6.06 -0.27 -16.30
N SER A 263 -5.61 -1.03 -15.28
CA SER A 263 -5.42 -2.48 -15.40
C SER A 263 -6.75 -3.18 -15.71
N PHE A 264 -7.86 -2.76 -15.10
CA PHE A 264 -9.21 -3.23 -15.46
C PHE A 264 -9.51 -3.00 -16.95
N ASN A 265 -9.35 -1.77 -17.46
CA ASN A 265 -9.60 -1.47 -18.88
C ASN A 265 -8.66 -2.24 -19.82
N ARG A 266 -7.41 -2.47 -19.41
CA ARG A 266 -6.40 -3.19 -20.20
C ARG A 266 -6.71 -4.68 -20.31
N PHE A 267 -7.04 -5.33 -19.20
CA PHE A 267 -7.28 -6.78 -19.16
C PHE A 267 -8.71 -7.14 -19.57
N CYS A 268 -9.68 -6.30 -19.21
CA CYS A 268 -11.09 -6.64 -19.31
C CYS A 268 -11.92 -5.67 -20.14
N GLY A 269 -11.44 -4.48 -20.54
CA GLY A 269 -12.21 -3.48 -21.30
C GLY A 269 -12.56 -3.84 -22.76
N SER A 270 -12.25 -5.05 -23.21
CA SER A 270 -12.80 -5.60 -24.47
C SER A 270 -13.88 -6.67 -24.24
N VAL A 271 -13.99 -7.15 -23.00
CA VAL A 271 -14.99 -8.12 -22.52
C VAL A 271 -16.11 -7.38 -21.78
N CYS A 272 -15.72 -6.37 -21.01
CA CYS A 272 -16.48 -5.30 -20.40
C CYS A 272 -16.43 -4.06 -21.32
#